data_AF-A0A0S8J2R5-F1
#
_entry.id   AF-A0A0S8J2R5-F1
#
_cell.length_a   1.000
_cell.length_b   1.000
_cell.length_c   1.000
_cell.angle_alpha   90.00
_cell.angle_beta   90.00
_cell.angle_gamma   90.00
#
_symmetry.space_group_name_H-M   'P 1'
#
loop_
_entity.id
_entity.type
_entity.pdbx_description
1 polymer ?
#
loop_
_entity_poly.entity_id
_entity_poly.type
_entity_poly.pdbx_seq_one_letter_code
_entity_poly.pdbx_strand_id
1 'polypeptide(L)'
;MGSDPETWYDVGQITVLDITDPTEPIPIVVDTCLPRAPTAIWIKDDYAYVSLDDYFAGPEVFNGGLIVLDVSDPYNIDSLGFFEIPGEACNVHIKGNFAYVSAEWDAVYVLDVTDPTNPTLVTYYDTPGTPRDVFVDEPYVLVVEHNSLLVFEASFLSVPGDVNSDGIVNSSDIVYLIDYLFKNGSEPSDPNAADVNFDCQINSADVVYLIDYLFRGGPRPQYGCVS
;
A
#
# COMPACT_ATOMS: atom_id res chain seq x y z
N MET A 1 -4.82 21.09 29.33
CA MET A 1 -3.63 21.72 28.72
C MET A 1 -2.47 21.66 29.69
N GLY A 2 -1.76 20.54 29.73
CA GLY A 2 -0.43 20.44 30.31
C GLY A 2 0.51 20.19 29.15
N SER A 3 1.28 21.20 28.76
CA SER A 3 2.34 21.06 27.77
C SER A 3 3.55 20.43 28.45
N ASP A 4 3.85 19.18 28.10
CA ASP A 4 5.12 18.56 28.42
C ASP A 4 6.23 19.25 27.60
N PRO A 5 7.28 19.84 28.20
CA PRO A 5 8.28 20.64 27.48
C PRO A 5 9.34 19.85 26.71
N GLU A 6 9.25 18.51 26.61
CA GLU A 6 10.34 17.65 26.09
C GLU A 6 10.04 16.82 24.82
N THR A 7 8.99 17.10 24.04
CA THR A 7 8.80 16.43 22.73
C THR A 7 8.80 17.41 21.57
N TRP A 8 9.96 17.62 20.94
CA TRP A 8 10.11 18.38 19.68
C TRP A 8 9.66 17.61 18.42
N TYR A 9 8.75 16.65 18.55
CA TYR A 9 8.13 16.03 17.38
C TYR A 9 6.89 16.85 17.03
N ASP A 10 6.90 17.52 15.88
CA ASP A 10 5.72 18.19 15.34
C ASP A 10 4.65 17.11 15.11
N VAL A 11 3.70 17.06 16.04
CA VAL A 11 2.52 16.21 15.94
C VAL A 11 1.69 16.78 14.80
N GLY A 12 1.53 16.01 13.71
CA GLY A 12 0.73 16.45 12.58
C GLY A 12 -0.72 16.66 13.01
N GLN A 13 -1.34 17.72 12.50
CA GLN A 13 -2.71 18.09 12.87
C GLN A 13 -3.71 17.56 11.84
N ILE A 14 -4.86 17.10 12.31
CA ILE A 14 -6.02 16.78 11.47
C ILE A 14 -7.04 17.89 11.65
N THR A 15 -7.54 18.43 10.55
CA THR A 15 -8.69 19.35 10.56
C THR A 15 -9.80 18.74 9.71
N VAL A 16 -10.95 18.51 10.33
CA VAL A 16 -12.15 18.02 9.63
C VAL A 16 -13.11 19.18 9.42
N LEU A 17 -13.70 19.26 8.22
CA LEU A 17 -14.67 20.29 7.84
C LEU A 17 -15.92 19.60 7.30
N ASP A 18 -17.09 19.93 7.84
CA ASP A 18 -18.36 19.68 7.15
C ASP A 18 -18.48 20.67 5.99
N ILE A 19 -18.56 20.13 4.77
CA ILE A 19 -18.66 20.88 3.52
C ILE A 19 -19.98 20.60 2.79
N THR A 20 -21.03 20.18 3.52
CA THR A 20 -22.38 20.02 2.95
C THR A 20 -22.89 21.30 2.28
N ASP A 21 -22.47 22.47 2.79
CA ASP A 21 -22.45 23.72 2.04
C ASP A 21 -20.99 24.10 1.69
N PRO A 22 -20.56 23.99 0.42
CA PRO A 22 -19.19 24.32 0.03
C PRO A 22 -18.84 25.81 0.13
N THR A 23 -19.85 26.68 0.32
CA THR A 23 -19.64 28.13 0.51
C THR A 23 -19.46 28.51 1.98
N GLU A 24 -19.82 27.62 2.91
CA GLU A 24 -19.69 27.81 4.36
C GLU A 24 -19.17 26.52 5.03
N PRO A 25 -17.88 26.19 4.91
CA PRO A 25 -17.29 25.04 5.61
C PRO A 25 -17.34 25.19 7.13
N ILE A 26 -17.81 24.17 7.83
CA ILE A 26 -17.97 24.17 9.30
C ILE A 26 -16.90 23.24 9.93
N PRO A 27 -16.02 23.74 10.81
CA PRO A 27 -15.05 22.89 11.50
C PRO A 27 -15.71 21.85 12.42
N ILE A 28 -15.29 20.59 12.27
CA ILE A 28 -15.57 19.50 13.19
C ILE A 28 -14.35 19.31 14.09
N VAL A 29 -14.56 19.33 15.41
CA VAL A 29 -13.49 19.11 16.38
C VAL A 29 -13.25 17.62 16.52
N VAL A 30 -12.01 17.19 16.24
CA VAL A 30 -11.52 15.83 16.43
C VAL A 30 -10.30 15.86 17.35
N ASP A 31 -10.08 14.79 18.13
CA ASP A 31 -8.97 14.65 19.09
C ASP A 31 -7.85 13.72 18.57
N THR A 32 -7.73 13.62 17.25
CA THR A 32 -6.78 12.73 16.57
C THR A 32 -5.63 13.54 16.03
N CYS A 33 -4.41 13.15 16.40
CA CYS A 33 -3.19 13.76 15.91
C CYS A 33 -2.32 12.71 15.21
N LEU A 34 -1.55 13.16 14.21
CA LEU A 34 -0.64 12.32 13.47
C LEU A 34 0.73 12.28 14.16
N PRO A 35 1.44 11.15 14.15
CA PRO A 35 2.72 11.04 14.83
C PRO A 35 3.83 11.90 14.22
N ARG A 36 3.64 12.37 12.98
CA ARG A 36 4.59 13.13 12.14
C ARG A 36 3.84 14.07 11.20
N ALA A 37 4.55 14.92 10.46
CA ALA A 37 3.96 15.89 9.56
C ALA A 37 3.34 15.21 8.31
N PRO A 38 2.07 15.43 7.98
CA PRO A 38 1.47 14.86 6.77
C PRO A 38 1.95 15.56 5.50
N THR A 39 2.23 14.80 4.45
CA THR A 39 2.68 15.30 3.14
C THR A 39 1.64 15.11 2.04
N ALA A 40 0.94 13.98 2.02
CA ALA A 40 -0.15 13.69 1.09
C ALA A 40 -1.17 12.72 1.70
N ILE A 41 -2.32 12.61 1.03
CA ILE A 41 -3.42 11.74 1.43
C ILE A 41 -4.06 11.08 0.21
N TRP A 42 -4.42 9.80 0.37
CA TRP A 42 -5.28 9.08 -0.54
C TRP A 42 -6.44 8.44 0.23
N ILE A 43 -7.64 8.42 -0.35
CA ILE A 43 -8.82 7.81 0.27
C ILE A 43 -9.28 6.63 -0.59
N LYS A 44 -9.53 5.50 0.06
CA LYS A 44 -10.20 4.34 -0.54
C LYS A 44 -11.24 3.83 0.46
N ASP A 45 -12.49 3.80 0.01
CA ASP A 45 -13.64 3.44 0.86
C ASP A 45 -13.66 4.30 2.14
N ASP A 46 -13.65 3.68 3.31
CA ASP A 46 -13.66 4.33 4.63
C ASP A 46 -12.25 4.59 5.20
N TYR A 47 -11.19 4.36 4.43
CA TYR A 47 -9.81 4.49 4.90
C TYR A 47 -9.07 5.64 4.23
N ALA A 48 -8.38 6.44 5.05
CA ALA A 48 -7.42 7.43 4.59
C ALA A 48 -5.99 6.92 4.81
N TYR A 49 -5.18 7.02 3.77
CA TYR A 49 -3.78 6.64 3.73
C TYR A 49 -2.96 7.91 3.62
N VAL A 50 -2.18 8.22 4.64
CA VAL A 50 -1.49 9.50 4.75
C VAL A 50 0.01 9.24 4.79
N SER A 51 0.75 9.81 3.83
CA SER A 51 2.20 9.83 3.89
C SER A 51 2.66 10.87 4.89
N LEU A 52 3.66 10.52 5.69
CA LEU A 52 4.19 11.34 6.77
C LEU A 52 5.69 11.56 6.58
N ASP A 53 6.17 12.75 6.90
CA ASP A 53 7.59 13.13 6.92
C ASP A 53 8.05 13.44 8.35
N ASP A 54 9.31 13.09 8.65
CA ASP A 54 10.02 13.44 9.89
C ASP A 54 11.15 14.44 9.59
N TYR A 55 10.75 15.67 9.27
CA TYR A 55 11.64 16.78 8.93
C TYR A 55 12.73 17.08 9.99
N PHE A 56 12.56 16.60 11.23
CA PHE A 56 13.43 16.93 12.37
C PHE A 56 14.22 15.76 12.95
N ALA A 57 14.19 14.57 12.35
CA ALA A 57 15.02 13.42 12.77
C ALA A 57 16.54 13.66 12.64
N GLY A 58 16.95 14.85 12.18
CA GLY A 58 18.32 15.33 12.14
C GLY A 58 18.99 14.99 10.80
N PRO A 59 20.19 15.54 10.53
CA PRO A 59 20.85 15.44 9.23
C PRO A 59 21.30 14.02 8.83
N GLU A 60 20.95 12.99 9.62
CA GLU A 60 21.48 11.63 9.45
C GLU A 60 20.40 10.53 9.38
N VAL A 61 19.12 10.84 9.63
CA VAL A 61 18.01 9.89 9.49
C VAL A 61 16.79 10.63 8.93
N PHE A 62 16.45 10.41 7.66
CA PHE A 62 15.19 10.86 7.08
C PHE A 62 14.24 9.68 7.12
N ASN A 63 13.25 9.69 8.01
CA ASN A 63 12.28 8.61 8.10
C ASN A 63 10.86 9.16 7.96
N GLY A 64 10.20 8.80 6.89
CA GLY A 64 8.78 9.02 6.72
C GLY A 64 7.96 7.85 7.22
N GLY A 65 6.73 7.79 6.76
CA GLY A 65 5.90 6.62 6.96
C GLY A 65 4.57 6.72 6.25
N LEU A 66 3.83 5.62 6.28
CA LEU A 66 2.44 5.57 5.90
C LEU A 66 1.61 5.32 7.16
N ILE A 67 0.67 6.20 7.47
CA ILE A 67 -0.37 5.93 8.47
C ILE A 67 -1.70 5.65 7.78
N VAL A 68 -2.43 4.68 8.31
CA VAL A 68 -3.79 4.34 7.88
C VAL A 68 -4.78 4.78 8.95
N LEU A 69 -5.80 5.52 8.55
CA LEU A 69 -6.84 6.06 9.41
C LEU A 69 -8.19 5.49 8.98
N ASP A 70 -9.03 5.12 9.95
CA ASP A 70 -10.47 4.94 9.75
C ASP A 70 -11.13 6.32 9.72
N VAL A 71 -11.81 6.63 8.62
CA VAL A 71 -12.53 7.88 8.40
C VAL A 71 -14.02 7.64 8.10
N SER A 72 -14.55 6.45 8.44
CA SER A 72 -15.97 6.09 8.27
C SER A 72 -16.91 7.00 9.05
N ASP A 73 -16.46 7.50 10.22
CA ASP A 73 -17.16 8.50 11.02
C ASP A 73 -16.35 9.81 11.05
N PRO A 74 -16.79 10.89 10.37
CA PRO A 74 -16.06 12.15 10.35
C PRO A 74 -15.95 12.84 11.73
N TYR A 75 -16.71 12.38 12.74
CA TYR A 75 -16.62 12.88 14.11
C TYR A 75 -15.64 12.06 14.97
N ASN A 76 -15.21 10.89 14.51
CA ASN A 76 -14.29 10.00 15.23
C ASN A 76 -13.30 9.34 14.28
N ILE A 77 -12.11 9.93 14.15
CA ILE A 77 -11.04 9.44 13.28
C ILE A 77 -10.10 8.54 14.08
N ASP A 78 -10.00 7.27 13.71
CA ASP A 78 -9.16 6.31 14.43
C ASP A 78 -7.88 5.98 13.65
N SER A 79 -6.72 6.04 14.32
CA SER A 79 -5.45 5.58 13.74
C SER A 79 -5.37 4.05 13.82
N LEU A 80 -5.30 3.37 12.68
CA LEU A 80 -5.34 1.91 12.60
C LEU A 80 -3.97 1.26 12.54
N GLY A 81 -3.11 1.74 11.65
CA GLY A 81 -1.83 1.11 11.34
C GLY A 81 -0.79 2.14 10.89
N PHE A 82 0.48 1.79 11.07
CA PHE A 82 1.60 2.62 10.67
C PHE A 82 2.75 1.75 10.13
N PHE A 83 3.37 2.19 9.04
CA PHE A 83 4.58 1.58 8.49
C PHE A 83 5.65 2.66 8.32
N GLU A 84 6.83 2.42 8.90
CA GLU A 84 7.97 3.33 8.76
C GLU A 84 8.64 3.15 7.41
N ILE A 85 8.89 4.27 6.72
CA ILE A 85 9.49 4.29 5.38
C ILE A 85 10.81 5.05 5.47
N PRO A 86 11.94 4.46 5.05
CA PRO A 86 13.18 5.21 4.85
C PRO A 86 13.01 6.31 3.80
N GLY A 87 13.63 7.46 4.04
CA GLY A 87 13.44 8.67 3.24
C GLY A 87 12.18 9.46 3.61
N GLU A 88 12.01 10.63 3.03
CA GLU A 88 10.87 11.51 3.32
C GLU A 88 9.66 11.07 2.49
N ALA A 89 8.64 10.43 3.10
CA ALA A 89 7.47 9.99 2.35
C ALA A 89 6.72 11.22 1.80
N CYS A 90 6.70 11.37 0.48
CA CYS A 90 6.19 12.56 -0.22
C CYS A 90 4.76 12.42 -0.71
N ASN A 91 4.42 11.25 -1.27
CA ASN A 91 3.09 10.99 -1.79
C ASN A 91 2.72 9.52 -1.67
N VAL A 92 1.42 9.22 -1.71
CA VAL A 92 0.85 7.88 -1.69
C VAL A 92 -0.27 7.74 -2.72
N HIS A 93 -0.29 6.61 -3.41
CA HIS A 93 -1.39 6.20 -4.29
C HIS A 93 -1.85 4.78 -3.91
N ILE A 94 -3.15 4.58 -3.76
CA ILE A 94 -3.71 3.24 -3.46
C ILE A 94 -4.34 2.64 -4.73
N LYS A 95 -3.92 1.42 -5.08
CA LYS A 95 -4.52 0.62 -6.16
C LYS A 95 -4.76 -0.80 -5.64
N GLY A 96 -6.00 -1.26 -5.70
CA GLY A 96 -6.38 -2.55 -5.11
C GLY A 96 -6.01 -2.60 -3.63
N ASN A 97 -5.21 -3.58 -3.23
CA ASN A 97 -4.74 -3.76 -1.86
C ASN A 97 -3.35 -3.16 -1.59
N PHE A 98 -2.80 -2.40 -2.54
CA PHE A 98 -1.43 -1.90 -2.44
C PHE A 98 -1.40 -0.38 -2.30
N ALA A 99 -0.51 0.08 -1.42
CA ALA A 99 -0.10 1.47 -1.31
C ALA A 99 1.27 1.65 -1.96
N TYR A 100 1.34 2.59 -2.90
CA TYR A 100 2.57 3.00 -3.55
C TYR A 100 2.99 4.32 -2.95
N VAL A 101 4.15 4.37 -2.30
CA VAL A 101 4.60 5.54 -1.55
C VAL A 101 5.94 5.99 -2.10
N SER A 102 6.02 7.21 -2.62
CA SER A 102 7.28 7.81 -3.04
C SER A 102 8.01 8.39 -1.83
N ALA A 103 9.28 8.05 -1.63
CA ALA A 103 10.11 8.58 -0.55
C ALA A 103 11.29 9.39 -1.11
N GLU A 104 11.34 10.70 -0.81
CA GLU A 104 12.47 11.55 -1.19
C GLU A 104 13.75 10.98 -0.55
N TRP A 105 14.85 11.05 -1.32
CA TRP A 105 16.18 10.51 -0.96
C TRP A 105 16.32 9.00 -0.96
N ASP A 106 15.29 8.25 -1.38
CA ASP A 106 15.35 6.80 -1.35
C ASP A 106 14.69 6.12 -2.57
N ALA A 107 13.42 5.70 -2.45
CA ALA A 107 12.78 4.79 -3.40
C ALA A 107 11.26 5.02 -3.53
N VAL A 108 10.62 4.27 -4.41
CA VAL A 108 9.16 4.05 -4.36
C VAL A 108 8.88 2.72 -3.67
N TYR A 109 8.13 2.78 -2.58
CA TYR A 109 7.73 1.64 -1.76
C TYR A 109 6.37 1.12 -2.19
N VAL A 110 6.22 -0.21 -2.23
CA VAL A 110 4.93 -0.88 -2.42
C VAL A 110 4.60 -1.67 -1.16
N LEU A 111 3.52 -1.29 -0.50
CA LEU A 111 3.04 -1.87 0.74
C LEU A 111 1.72 -2.60 0.50
N ASP A 112 1.59 -3.81 1.03
CA ASP A 112 0.30 -4.48 1.18
C ASP A 112 -0.45 -3.83 2.35
N VAL A 113 -1.63 -3.28 2.05
CA VAL A 113 -2.54 -2.63 2.97
C VAL A 113 -3.89 -3.34 3.06
N THR A 114 -3.94 -4.63 2.71
CA THR A 114 -5.16 -5.48 2.84
C THR A 114 -5.67 -5.48 4.27
N ASP A 115 -4.77 -5.57 5.25
CA ASP A 115 -5.07 -5.34 6.66
C ASP A 115 -4.66 -3.91 7.03
N PRO A 116 -5.60 -2.96 7.17
CA PRO A 116 -5.28 -1.56 7.44
C PRO A 116 -4.63 -1.36 8.82
N THR A 117 -4.74 -2.33 9.73
CA THR A 117 -4.11 -2.27 11.06
C THR A 117 -2.65 -2.70 11.04
N ASN A 118 -2.22 -3.40 9.97
CA ASN A 118 -0.86 -3.93 9.84
C ASN A 118 -0.36 -3.87 8.39
N PRO A 119 -0.04 -2.67 7.86
CA PRO A 119 0.60 -2.55 6.56
C PRO A 119 1.95 -3.26 6.52
N THR A 120 2.26 -3.94 5.41
CA THR A 120 3.52 -4.69 5.27
C THR A 120 4.22 -4.39 3.96
N LEU A 121 5.56 -4.30 3.97
CA LEU A 121 6.35 -4.13 2.75
C LEU A 121 6.21 -5.34 1.82
N VAL A 122 5.86 -5.08 0.55
CA VAL A 122 5.93 -6.06 -0.53
C VAL A 122 7.28 -5.94 -1.22
N THR A 123 7.61 -4.73 -1.68
CA THR A 123 8.87 -4.43 -2.38
C THR A 123 9.13 -2.93 -2.38
N TYR A 124 10.30 -2.52 -2.88
CA TYR A 124 10.63 -1.15 -3.19
C TYR A 124 11.41 -1.08 -4.51
N TYR A 125 11.36 0.07 -5.16
CA TYR A 125 12.05 0.34 -6.41
C TYR A 125 12.97 1.54 -6.24
N ASP A 126 14.27 1.28 -6.28
CA ASP A 126 15.27 2.34 -6.33
C ASP A 126 15.03 3.20 -7.58
N THR A 127 14.94 4.50 -7.37
CA THR A 127 14.83 5.47 -8.45
C THR A 127 16.17 6.19 -8.65
N PRO A 128 16.60 6.49 -9.89
CA PRO A 128 17.85 7.20 -10.14
C PRO A 128 17.89 8.64 -9.60
N GLY A 129 16.75 9.21 -9.23
CA GLY A 129 16.59 10.56 -8.67
C GLY A 129 15.75 10.57 -7.39
N THR A 130 15.07 11.70 -7.15
CA THR A 130 14.30 11.98 -5.94
C THR A 130 12.80 11.89 -6.22
N PRO A 131 12.14 10.76 -5.90
CA PRO A 131 10.75 10.56 -6.26
C PRO A 131 9.86 11.40 -5.34
N ARG A 132 8.96 12.17 -5.94
CA ARG A 132 8.07 13.10 -5.22
C ARG A 132 6.60 12.80 -5.40
N ASP A 133 6.25 12.20 -6.53
CA ASP A 133 4.88 11.83 -6.84
C ASP A 133 4.86 10.44 -7.44
N VAL A 134 3.78 9.70 -7.17
CA VAL A 134 3.53 8.38 -7.70
C VAL A 134 2.07 8.25 -8.07
N PHE A 135 1.81 7.72 -9.26
CA PHE A 135 0.46 7.45 -9.76
C PHE A 135 0.41 6.07 -10.39
N VAL A 136 -0.64 5.32 -10.09
CA VAL A 136 -0.80 3.95 -10.58
C VAL A 136 -2.09 3.82 -11.38
N ASP A 137 -1.94 3.52 -12.66
CA ASP A 137 -3.03 3.03 -13.50
C ASP A 137 -2.51 1.84 -14.30
N GLU A 138 -2.80 0.66 -13.76
CA GLU A 138 -2.26 -0.61 -14.25
C GLU A 138 -2.46 -0.76 -15.77
N PRO A 139 -1.42 -1.18 -16.50
CA PRO A 139 -0.17 -1.76 -15.97
C PRO A 139 0.92 -0.70 -15.73
N TYR A 140 0.63 0.58 -15.53
CA TYR A 140 1.67 1.61 -15.42
C TYR A 140 1.77 2.21 -14.01
N VAL A 141 2.99 2.28 -13.49
CA VAL A 141 3.36 3.15 -12.36
C VAL A 141 4.14 4.33 -12.91
N LEU A 142 3.62 5.53 -12.71
CA LEU A 142 4.24 6.78 -13.10
C LEU A 142 4.87 7.41 -11.86
N VAL A 143 6.16 7.72 -11.93
CA VAL A 143 6.89 8.34 -10.81
C VAL A 143 7.50 9.65 -11.30
N VAL A 144 7.12 10.75 -10.67
CA VAL A 144 7.71 12.06 -10.94
C VAL A 144 8.88 12.26 -9.99
N GLU A 145 10.05 12.45 -10.56
CA GLU A 145 11.26 12.87 -9.86
C GLU A 145 11.51 14.36 -10.10
N HIS A 146 12.47 14.97 -9.38
CA HIS A 146 12.82 16.40 -9.58
C HIS A 146 13.03 16.81 -11.04
N ASN A 147 13.62 15.94 -11.87
CA ASN A 147 14.02 16.28 -13.25
C ASN A 147 13.54 15.29 -14.31
N SER A 148 12.76 14.27 -13.93
CA SER A 148 12.39 13.15 -14.80
C SER A 148 11.01 12.61 -14.46
N LEU A 149 10.40 11.95 -15.45
CA LEU A 149 9.26 11.07 -15.27
C LEU A 149 9.75 9.64 -15.57
N LEU A 150 9.59 8.75 -14.61
CA LEU A 150 9.78 7.32 -14.79
C LEU A 150 8.43 6.68 -15.06
N VAL A 151 8.43 5.72 -15.99
CA VAL A 151 7.28 4.87 -16.28
C VAL A 151 7.73 3.45 -16.06
N PHE A 152 7.22 2.83 -15.00
CA PHE A 152 7.38 1.41 -14.74
C PHE A 152 6.16 0.66 -15.25
N GLU A 153 6.36 -0.57 -15.70
CA GLU A 153 5.26 -1.49 -15.93
C GLU A 153 4.97 -2.24 -14.62
N ALA A 154 3.82 -1.99 -14.01
CA ALA A 154 3.31 -2.65 -12.81
C ALA A 154 3.08 -4.17 -13.02
N SER A 155 3.23 -4.70 -14.24
CA SER A 155 3.21 -6.15 -14.49
C SER A 155 4.32 -6.92 -13.77
N PHE A 156 5.30 -6.23 -13.18
CA PHE A 156 6.27 -6.81 -12.24
C PHE A 156 5.73 -6.97 -10.81
N LEU A 157 4.53 -6.48 -10.53
CA LEU A 157 3.79 -6.72 -9.29
C LEU A 157 2.83 -7.87 -9.51
N SER A 158 3.39 -9.04 -9.80
CA SER A 158 2.58 -10.23 -9.57
C SER A 158 2.30 -10.30 -8.08
N VAL A 159 1.03 -10.31 -7.77
CA VAL A 159 0.55 -10.61 -6.44
C VAL A 159 0.62 -12.13 -6.33
N PRO A 160 1.40 -12.69 -5.40
CA PRO A 160 1.38 -14.12 -5.17
C PRO A 160 -0.05 -14.61 -4.95
N GLY A 161 -0.50 -15.54 -5.79
CA GLY A 161 -1.87 -16.05 -5.77
C GLY A 161 -2.88 -15.35 -6.67
N ASP A 162 -2.55 -14.23 -7.31
CA ASP A 162 -3.36 -13.58 -8.36
C ASP A 162 -3.07 -14.24 -9.71
N VAL A 163 -3.65 -15.42 -9.88
CA VAL A 163 -3.38 -16.30 -11.02
C VAL A 163 -4.05 -15.76 -12.29
N ASN A 164 -5.15 -15.03 -12.15
CA ASN A 164 -5.87 -14.44 -13.28
C ASN A 164 -5.39 -13.01 -13.65
N SER A 165 -4.46 -12.45 -12.87
CA SER A 165 -3.86 -11.12 -13.06
C SER A 165 -4.89 -9.98 -13.03
N ASP A 166 -5.90 -10.08 -12.15
CA ASP A 166 -6.91 -9.04 -11.94
C ASP A 166 -6.59 -8.08 -10.77
N GLY A 167 -5.46 -8.31 -10.09
CA GLY A 167 -4.96 -7.51 -8.98
C GLY A 167 -5.50 -7.94 -7.61
N ILE A 168 -6.35 -8.97 -7.53
CA ILE A 168 -7.05 -9.35 -6.30
C ILE A 168 -7.02 -10.87 -6.08
N VAL A 169 -6.26 -11.34 -5.08
CA VAL A 169 -6.28 -12.76 -4.68
C VAL A 169 -7.63 -13.14 -4.06
N ASN A 170 -8.43 -13.92 -4.78
CA ASN A 170 -9.77 -14.35 -4.36
C ASN A 170 -10.19 -15.71 -4.99
N SER A 171 -11.47 -16.05 -4.89
CA SER A 171 -11.99 -17.31 -5.43
C SER A 171 -11.88 -17.47 -6.95
N SER A 172 -11.81 -16.37 -7.72
CA SER A 172 -11.59 -16.42 -9.17
C SER A 172 -10.22 -16.98 -9.51
N ASP A 173 -9.20 -16.74 -8.69
CA ASP A 173 -7.85 -17.29 -8.89
C ASP A 173 -7.81 -18.80 -8.71
N ILE A 174 -8.53 -19.30 -7.70
CA ILE A 174 -8.71 -20.74 -7.52
C ILE A 174 -9.36 -21.36 -8.75
N VAL A 175 -10.42 -20.71 -9.27
CA VAL A 175 -11.12 -21.21 -10.47
C VAL A 175 -10.20 -21.17 -11.69
N TYR A 176 -9.48 -20.07 -11.89
CA TYR A 176 -8.53 -19.92 -12.99
C TYR A 176 -7.44 -21.01 -12.92
N LEU A 177 -6.84 -21.21 -11.75
CA LEU A 177 -5.80 -22.21 -11.54
C LEU A 177 -6.32 -23.63 -11.76
N ILE A 178 -7.54 -23.94 -11.32
CA ILE A 178 -8.21 -25.22 -11.61
C ILE A 178 -8.45 -25.40 -13.12
N ASP A 179 -8.91 -24.35 -13.80
CA ASP A 179 -9.19 -24.43 -15.23
C ASP A 179 -7.92 -24.63 -16.05
N TYR A 180 -6.83 -23.92 -15.69
CA TYR A 180 -5.49 -24.15 -16.25
C TYR A 180 -5.02 -25.59 -16.03
N LEU A 181 -5.04 -26.08 -14.79
CA LEU A 181 -4.50 -27.40 -14.45
C LEU A 181 -5.34 -28.58 -14.99
N PHE A 182 -6.66 -28.43 -15.07
CA PHE A 182 -7.57 -29.57 -15.27
C PHE A 182 -8.57 -29.42 -16.42
N LYS A 183 -8.74 -28.23 -17.02
CA LYS A 183 -9.75 -27.98 -18.05
C LYS A 183 -9.20 -27.38 -19.34
N ASN A 184 -7.89 -27.49 -19.59
CA ASN A 184 -7.21 -26.88 -20.74
C ASN A 184 -7.41 -25.36 -20.80
N GLY A 185 -7.46 -24.70 -19.64
CA GLY A 185 -7.43 -23.24 -19.55
C GLY A 185 -6.11 -22.66 -20.02
N SER A 186 -6.09 -21.35 -20.23
CA SER A 186 -4.89 -20.60 -20.62
C SER A 186 -3.82 -20.68 -19.52
N GLU A 187 -2.55 -20.69 -19.93
CA GLU A 187 -1.45 -20.51 -18.98
C GLU A 187 -1.54 -19.14 -18.29
N PRO A 188 -1.24 -19.04 -16.97
CA PRO A 188 -1.15 -17.76 -16.29
C PRO A 188 -0.13 -16.84 -16.97
N SER A 189 -0.45 -15.55 -17.08
CA SER A 189 0.49 -14.55 -17.59
C SER A 189 1.74 -14.44 -16.71
N ASP A 190 1.59 -14.66 -15.41
CA ASP A 190 2.70 -14.87 -14.48
C ASP A 190 2.60 -16.26 -13.83
N PRO A 191 3.41 -17.24 -14.30
CA PRO A 191 3.51 -18.55 -13.70
C PRO A 191 3.92 -18.53 -12.22
N ASN A 192 4.68 -17.54 -11.76
CA ASN A 192 5.10 -17.44 -10.36
C ASN A 192 3.98 -16.96 -9.44
N ALA A 193 2.95 -16.27 -9.96
CA ALA A 193 1.75 -15.98 -9.20
C ALA A 193 0.93 -17.27 -8.93
N ALA A 194 1.12 -18.30 -9.74
CA ALA A 194 0.41 -19.58 -9.65
C ALA A 194 1.10 -20.63 -8.75
N ASP A 195 2.42 -20.51 -8.54
CA ASP A 195 3.19 -21.29 -7.57
C ASP A 195 3.17 -20.59 -6.21
N VAL A 196 2.07 -20.79 -5.48
CA VAL A 196 1.76 -20.02 -4.26
C VAL A 196 2.40 -20.63 -3.01
N ASN A 197 2.85 -21.88 -3.09
CA ASN A 197 3.49 -22.60 -2.00
C ASN A 197 5.04 -22.59 -2.07
N PHE A 198 5.60 -21.98 -3.12
CA PHE A 198 7.03 -21.81 -3.38
C PHE A 198 7.80 -23.13 -3.52
N ASP A 199 7.18 -24.15 -4.12
CA ASP A 199 7.82 -25.44 -4.39
C ASP A 199 8.39 -25.55 -5.82
N CYS A 200 8.30 -24.46 -6.60
CA CYS A 200 8.67 -24.35 -8.00
C CYS A 200 7.85 -25.26 -8.93
N GLN A 201 6.66 -25.70 -8.52
CA GLN A 201 5.77 -26.54 -9.33
C GLN A 201 4.31 -26.09 -9.24
N ILE A 202 3.76 -25.58 -10.34
CA ILE A 202 2.33 -25.25 -10.39
C ILE A 202 1.50 -26.54 -10.49
N ASN A 203 0.79 -26.90 -9.42
CA ASN A 203 0.03 -28.13 -9.32
C ASN A 203 -1.18 -28.05 -8.36
N SER A 204 -1.81 -29.18 -8.05
CA SER A 204 -2.98 -29.21 -7.15
C SER A 204 -2.68 -28.72 -5.72
N ALA A 205 -1.42 -28.76 -5.28
CA ALA A 205 -1.00 -28.24 -3.98
C ALA A 205 -1.20 -26.72 -3.90
N ASP A 206 -0.95 -25.99 -4.98
CA ASP A 206 -1.18 -24.54 -5.07
C ASP A 206 -2.65 -24.17 -4.95
N VAL A 207 -3.52 -24.98 -5.56
CA VAL A 207 -4.98 -24.84 -5.41
C VAL A 207 -5.38 -25.02 -3.95
N VAL A 208 -4.86 -26.05 -3.28
CA VAL A 208 -5.15 -26.31 -1.86
C VAL A 208 -4.59 -25.18 -0.99
N TYR A 209 -3.41 -24.67 -1.30
CA TYR A 209 -2.77 -23.57 -0.57
C TYR A 209 -3.61 -22.29 -0.67
N LEU A 210 -4.09 -21.91 -1.87
CA LEU A 210 -4.99 -20.77 -2.04
C LEU A 210 -6.30 -20.95 -1.27
N ILE A 211 -6.87 -22.16 -1.25
CA ILE A 211 -8.08 -22.45 -0.45
C ILE A 211 -7.80 -22.28 1.03
N ASP A 212 -6.67 -22.80 1.52
CA ASP A 212 -6.29 -22.72 2.92
C ASP A 212 -6.04 -21.26 3.34
N TYR A 213 -5.35 -20.49 2.50
CA TYR A 213 -5.15 -19.05 2.67
C TYR A 213 -6.48 -18.29 2.74
N LEU A 214 -7.32 -18.41 1.70
CA LEU A 214 -8.55 -17.62 1.57
C LEU A 214 -9.64 -18.01 2.55
N PHE A 215 -9.72 -19.28 2.95
CA PHE A 215 -10.87 -19.81 3.69
C PHE A 215 -10.54 -20.50 5.01
N ARG A 216 -9.26 -20.77 5.31
CA ARG A 216 -8.86 -21.52 6.52
C ARG A 216 -7.82 -20.79 7.38
N GLY A 217 -7.52 -19.53 7.06
CA GLY A 217 -6.52 -18.74 7.79
C GLY A 217 -5.09 -19.27 7.60
N GLY A 218 -4.82 -19.89 6.44
CA GLY A 218 -3.51 -20.35 6.04
C GLY A 218 -2.54 -19.20 5.81
N PRO A 219 -1.23 -19.50 5.69
CA PRO A 219 -0.21 -18.50 5.40
C PRO A 219 -0.46 -17.79 4.04
N ARG A 220 0.00 -16.53 3.94
CA ARG A 220 -0.05 -15.77 2.68
C ARG A 220 0.75 -16.50 1.57
N PRO A 221 0.28 -16.47 0.31
CA PRO A 221 1.02 -16.94 -0.85
C PRO A 221 2.38 -16.25 -0.97
N GLN A 222 3.37 -16.99 -1.47
CA GLN A 222 4.69 -16.46 -1.80
C GLN A 222 4.91 -16.47 -3.30
N TYR A 223 5.74 -15.55 -3.78
CA TYR A 223 6.08 -15.48 -5.19
C TYR A 223 6.89 -16.71 -5.59
N GLY A 224 6.39 -17.48 -6.55
CA GLY A 224 6.97 -18.74 -7.01
C GLY A 224 8.37 -18.64 -7.64
N CYS A 225 8.91 -19.79 -8.02
CA CYS A 225 10.24 -19.94 -8.62
C CYS A 225 10.21 -20.74 -9.94
N VAL A 226 9.09 -20.66 -10.66
CA VAL A 226 8.84 -21.38 -11.91
C VAL A 226 9.54 -20.66 -13.07
N SER A 227 10.35 -21.40 -13.84
CA SER A 227 11.22 -20.88 -14.91
C SER A 227 10.63 -21.00 -16.30
#